data_AF-A0AAE9QTJ5-F1
#
_entry.id   AF-A0AAE9QTJ5-F1
#
_cell.length_a   1.000
_cell.length_b   1.000
_cell.length_c   1.000
_cell.angle_alpha   90.00
_cell.angle_beta   90.00
_cell.angle_gamma   90.00
#
_symmetry.space_group_name_H-M   'P 1'
#
loop_
_entity.id
_entity.type
_entity.pdbx_description
1 polymer ?
#
loop_
_entity_poly.entity_id
_entity_poly.type
_entity_poly.pdbx_seq_one_letter_code
_entity_poly.pdbx_strand_id
1 'polypeptide(L)'
;METISKKMPQKDLSEHSKAWQNRRIGSVPLPVYLVLATLILVTGWFQQLPVNMLGGFAVILTLGWLLGTIGATIPGLKHFGGPAILSLLVPSILVFFNLFNPNVLEATNVLMKQANFLYFYIACLVCGSILGMNRKILIQGLFRMIIPMLLGMVCAMGVGTLVGVILGLDWQHTLFYVVTPVLAGGIGEGILPLSLGYSAITGVGSEQLVAQLIPATIIGNFFAILCTALLNRFGEKHPSYSGQGQLVKIGHSEDMSDALKDNSGALDVKLMGAGVLTACSLFIAGGLLQHLTGFPGPVMWLF
;
A
#
# COMPACT_ATOMS: atom_id res chain seq x y z
N MET A 1 -48.16 -24.72 -50.48
CA MET A 1 -46.85 -24.06 -50.68
C MET A 1 -47.16 -22.58 -50.81
N GLU A 2 -46.80 -21.65 -49.94
CA GLU A 2 -45.82 -21.58 -48.86
C GLU A 2 -46.38 -20.72 -47.71
N THR A 3 -46.19 -21.18 -46.48
CA THR A 3 -46.40 -20.41 -45.25
C THR A 3 -45.24 -19.44 -45.03
N ILE A 4 -45.51 -18.14 -45.05
CA ILE A 4 -44.56 -17.09 -44.65
C ILE A 4 -44.42 -17.14 -43.13
N SER A 5 -43.39 -17.84 -42.64
CA SER A 5 -42.97 -17.85 -41.25
C SER A 5 -42.20 -16.56 -40.94
N LYS A 6 -42.88 -15.60 -40.30
CA LYS A 6 -42.32 -14.34 -39.80
C LYS A 6 -41.28 -14.64 -38.70
N LYS A 7 -39.99 -14.58 -39.03
CA LYS A 7 -38.88 -14.68 -38.06
C LYS A 7 -38.92 -13.50 -37.09
N MET A 8 -39.01 -13.77 -35.79
CA MET A 8 -38.70 -12.81 -34.72
C MET A 8 -37.22 -12.39 -34.77
N PRO A 9 -36.88 -11.15 -34.33
CA PRO A 9 -35.53 -10.62 -34.42
C PRO A 9 -34.59 -11.25 -33.38
N GLN A 10 -33.73 -12.15 -33.85
CA GLN A 10 -32.70 -12.84 -33.05
C GLN A 10 -31.38 -12.04 -33.07
N LYS A 11 -31.39 -10.78 -32.62
CA LYS A 11 -30.19 -9.91 -32.70
C LYS A 11 -29.74 -9.24 -31.38
N ASP A 12 -30.57 -9.21 -30.34
CA ASP A 12 -30.23 -8.52 -29.08
C ASP A 12 -29.55 -9.38 -27.99
N LEU A 13 -29.62 -10.71 -28.07
CA LEU A 13 -29.04 -11.59 -27.03
C LEU A 13 -27.51 -11.78 -27.17
N SER A 14 -26.95 -11.59 -28.37
CA SER A 14 -25.51 -11.81 -28.60
C SER A 14 -24.62 -10.62 -28.22
N GLU A 15 -25.14 -9.40 -28.21
CA GLU A 15 -24.35 -8.21 -27.83
C GLU A 15 -24.21 -8.09 -26.31
N HIS A 16 -25.26 -8.38 -25.54
CA HIS A 16 -25.18 -8.42 -24.08
C HIS A 16 -24.28 -9.54 -23.54
N SER A 17 -24.25 -10.70 -24.19
CA SER A 17 -23.36 -11.81 -23.84
C SER A 17 -21.87 -11.45 -24.01
N LYS A 18 -21.53 -10.73 -25.10
CA LYS A 18 -20.16 -10.23 -25.35
C LYS A 18 -19.75 -9.10 -24.39
N ALA A 19 -20.69 -8.26 -23.96
CA ALA A 19 -20.42 -7.20 -22.99
C ALA A 19 -20.02 -7.72 -21.60
N TRP A 20 -20.57 -8.86 -21.17
CA TRP A 20 -20.19 -9.52 -19.91
C TRP A 20 -18.83 -10.22 -20.00
N GLN A 21 -18.51 -10.81 -21.15
CA GLN A 21 -17.22 -11.47 -21.38
C GLN A 21 -16.04 -10.49 -21.45
N ASN A 22 -16.29 -9.24 -21.87
CA ASN A 22 -15.25 -8.21 -21.99
C ASN A 22 -15.00 -7.40 -20.71
N ARG A 23 -15.85 -7.50 -19.67
CA ARG A 23 -15.51 -6.90 -18.38
C ARG A 23 -14.41 -7.69 -17.71
N ARG A 24 -13.39 -6.99 -17.21
CA ARG A 24 -12.28 -7.57 -16.46
C ARG A 24 -12.36 -7.16 -15.00
N ILE A 25 -12.01 -8.08 -14.10
CA ILE A 25 -11.80 -7.81 -12.67
C ILE A 25 -10.33 -8.08 -12.40
N GLY A 26 -9.59 -7.02 -12.03
CA GLY A 26 -8.14 -7.06 -11.97
C GLY A 26 -7.54 -7.47 -13.32
N SER A 27 -6.76 -8.57 -13.34
CA SER A 27 -6.05 -9.04 -14.53
C SER A 27 -6.84 -10.05 -15.38
N VAL A 28 -8.00 -10.53 -14.91
CA VAL A 28 -8.74 -11.65 -15.53
C VAL A 28 -10.12 -11.24 -16.05
N PRO A 29 -10.67 -11.93 -17.08
CA PRO A 29 -12.06 -11.75 -17.50
C PRO A 29 -13.05 -12.10 -16.40
N LEU A 30 -14.19 -11.39 -16.34
CA LEU A 30 -15.24 -11.56 -15.33
C LEU A 30 -15.70 -13.02 -15.15
N PRO A 31 -15.95 -13.81 -16.23
CA PRO A 31 -16.37 -15.20 -16.05
C PRO A 31 -15.31 -16.06 -15.35
N VAL A 32 -14.03 -15.85 -15.69
CA VAL A 32 -12.91 -16.58 -15.08
C VAL A 32 -12.77 -16.17 -13.60
N TYR A 33 -12.88 -14.88 -13.31
CA TYR A 33 -12.87 -14.38 -11.94
C TYR A 33 -13.97 -15.03 -11.09
N LEU A 34 -15.20 -15.11 -11.59
CA LEU A 34 -16.33 -15.68 -10.83
C LEU A 34 -16.09 -17.15 -10.48
N VAL A 35 -15.53 -17.94 -11.40
CA VAL A 35 -15.19 -19.34 -11.13
C VAL A 35 -14.13 -19.45 -10.03
N LEU A 36 -13.04 -18.69 -10.14
CA LEU A 36 -11.96 -18.68 -9.15
C LEU A 36 -12.45 -18.19 -7.78
N ALA A 37 -13.21 -17.10 -7.75
CA ALA A 37 -13.76 -16.53 -6.54
C ALA A 37 -14.74 -17.49 -5.85
N THR A 38 -15.60 -18.17 -6.62
CA THR A 38 -16.53 -19.16 -6.07
C THR A 38 -15.78 -20.33 -5.45
N LEU A 39 -14.74 -20.84 -6.10
CA LEU A 39 -13.89 -21.91 -5.55
C LEU A 39 -13.25 -21.49 -4.22
N ILE A 40 -12.75 -20.26 -4.13
CA ILE A 40 -12.09 -19.74 -2.93
C ILE A 40 -13.11 -19.48 -1.81
N LEU A 41 -14.30 -18.97 -2.14
CA LEU A 41 -15.39 -18.78 -1.18
C LEU A 41 -15.91 -20.11 -0.64
N VAL A 42 -16.08 -21.12 -1.49
CA VAL A 42 -16.54 -22.45 -1.09
C VAL A 42 -15.52 -23.14 -0.20
N THR A 43 -14.23 -23.14 -0.58
CA THR A 43 -13.17 -23.73 0.25
C THR A 43 -12.98 -22.99 1.57
N GLY A 44 -13.10 -21.66 1.56
CA GLY A 44 -13.10 -20.83 2.77
C GLY A 44 -14.32 -21.10 3.67
N TRP A 45 -15.50 -21.33 3.10
CA TRP A 45 -16.71 -21.69 3.85
C TRP A 45 -16.55 -23.05 4.55
N PHE A 46 -15.98 -24.04 3.85
CA PHE A 46 -15.70 -25.37 4.40
C PHE A 46 -14.47 -25.44 5.31
N GLN A 47 -13.75 -24.32 5.54
CA GLN A 47 -12.49 -24.27 6.31
C GLN A 47 -11.38 -25.17 5.74
N GLN A 48 -11.42 -25.46 4.45
CA GLN A 48 -10.44 -26.32 3.77
C GLN A 48 -9.42 -25.52 2.96
N LEU A 49 -9.34 -24.21 3.22
CA LEU A 49 -8.39 -23.35 2.54
C LEU A 49 -6.98 -23.63 3.11
N PRO A 50 -5.97 -23.88 2.26
CA PRO A 50 -4.64 -24.23 2.73
C PRO A 50 -4.02 -23.06 3.51
N VAL A 51 -3.60 -23.32 4.74
CA VAL A 51 -2.97 -22.32 5.63
C VAL A 51 -1.49 -22.18 5.26
N ASN A 52 -1.25 -21.61 4.08
CA ASN A 52 0.08 -21.36 3.54
C ASN A 52 0.06 -20.17 2.58
N MET A 53 1.19 -19.90 1.92
CA MET A 53 1.30 -18.79 0.98
C MET A 53 0.27 -18.86 -0.16
N LEU A 54 -0.02 -20.06 -0.69
CA LEU A 54 -0.97 -20.23 -1.80
C LEU A 54 -2.38 -19.82 -1.36
N GLY A 55 -2.82 -20.28 -0.19
CA GLY A 55 -4.12 -19.91 0.36
C GLY A 55 -4.22 -18.43 0.69
N GLY A 56 -3.19 -17.85 1.33
CA GLY A 56 -3.15 -16.41 1.60
C GLY A 56 -3.24 -15.58 0.32
N PHE A 57 -2.51 -15.95 -0.73
CA PHE A 57 -2.58 -15.24 -2.02
C PHE A 57 -3.95 -15.37 -2.66
N ALA A 58 -4.55 -16.55 -2.63
CA ALA A 58 -5.88 -16.78 -3.17
C ALA A 58 -6.90 -15.83 -2.53
N VAL A 59 -6.88 -15.67 -1.20
CA VAL A 59 -7.78 -14.77 -0.47
C VAL A 59 -7.52 -13.31 -0.82
N ILE A 60 -6.27 -12.84 -0.68
CA ILE A 60 -5.92 -11.43 -0.84
C ILE A 60 -6.12 -10.96 -2.29
N LEU A 61 -5.72 -11.75 -3.28
CA LEU A 61 -5.90 -11.40 -4.69
C LEU A 61 -7.38 -11.38 -5.08
N THR A 62 -8.16 -12.36 -4.63
CA THR A 62 -9.58 -12.45 -4.96
C THR A 62 -10.35 -11.26 -4.41
N LEU A 63 -10.15 -10.93 -3.12
CA LEU A 63 -10.80 -9.77 -2.50
C LEU A 63 -10.24 -8.45 -3.02
N GLY A 64 -8.93 -8.34 -3.15
CA GLY A 64 -8.25 -7.13 -3.62
C GLY A 64 -8.64 -6.75 -5.04
N TRP A 65 -8.75 -7.70 -5.96
CA TRP A 65 -9.20 -7.42 -7.32
C TRP A 65 -10.67 -7.00 -7.38
N LEU A 66 -11.53 -7.61 -6.56
CA LEU A 66 -12.95 -7.24 -6.49
C LEU A 66 -13.14 -5.84 -5.92
N LEU A 67 -12.58 -5.58 -4.74
CA LEU A 67 -12.70 -4.30 -4.05
C LEU A 67 -11.98 -3.18 -4.83
N GLY A 68 -10.84 -3.49 -5.44
CA GLY A 68 -10.12 -2.58 -6.32
C GLY A 68 -10.93 -2.19 -7.56
N THR A 69 -11.56 -3.17 -8.23
CA THR A 69 -12.39 -2.91 -9.41
C THR A 69 -13.66 -2.12 -9.05
N ILE A 70 -14.32 -2.47 -7.95
CA ILE A 70 -15.47 -1.71 -7.42
C ILE A 70 -15.04 -0.27 -7.08
N GLY A 71 -13.92 -0.11 -6.37
CA GLY A 71 -13.40 1.21 -5.98
C GLY A 71 -13.00 2.09 -7.16
N ALA A 72 -12.55 1.49 -8.26
CA ALA A 72 -12.25 2.19 -9.50
C ALA A 72 -13.51 2.58 -10.30
N THR A 73 -14.65 1.96 -10.02
CA THR A 73 -15.91 2.17 -10.78
C THR A 73 -16.83 3.18 -10.11
N ILE A 74 -16.79 3.32 -8.77
CA ILE A 74 -17.68 4.22 -8.04
C ILE A 74 -17.36 5.70 -8.37
N PRO A 75 -18.31 6.48 -8.93
CA PRO A 75 -18.11 7.89 -9.23
C PRO A 75 -17.88 8.68 -7.93
N GLY A 76 -16.94 9.63 -7.97
CA GLY A 76 -16.44 10.33 -6.77
C GLY A 76 -15.27 9.58 -6.12
N LEU A 77 -15.51 8.37 -5.61
CA LEU A 77 -14.50 7.59 -4.87
C LEU A 77 -13.29 7.22 -5.73
N LYS A 78 -13.48 6.99 -7.04
CA LYS A 78 -12.40 6.76 -8.01
C LYS A 78 -11.29 7.83 -7.96
N HIS A 79 -11.67 9.10 -7.81
CA HIS A 79 -10.73 10.23 -7.79
C HIS A 79 -10.08 10.46 -6.41
N PHE A 80 -10.55 9.75 -5.39
CA PHE A 80 -10.03 9.79 -4.03
C PHE A 80 -9.25 8.53 -3.65
N GLY A 81 -8.71 7.78 -4.62
CA GLY A 81 -8.01 6.53 -4.32
C GLY A 81 -8.96 5.41 -3.89
N GLY A 82 -10.17 5.37 -4.45
CA GLY A 82 -11.20 4.39 -4.11
C GLY A 82 -10.78 2.92 -4.09
N PRO A 83 -9.94 2.43 -5.02
CA PRO A 83 -9.40 1.08 -4.93
C PRO A 83 -8.66 0.81 -3.62
N ALA A 84 -7.81 1.74 -3.18
CA ALA A 84 -7.02 1.60 -1.95
C ALA A 84 -7.90 1.73 -0.70
N ILE A 85 -8.79 2.72 -0.66
CA ILE A 85 -9.69 2.95 0.48
C ILE A 85 -10.61 1.74 0.70
N LEU A 86 -11.26 1.22 -0.34
CA LEU A 86 -12.13 0.04 -0.20
C LEU A 86 -11.35 -1.22 0.17
N SER A 87 -10.18 -1.42 -0.44
CA SER A 87 -9.35 -2.59 -0.15
C SER A 87 -8.82 -2.58 1.30
N LEU A 88 -8.75 -1.41 1.94
CA LEU A 88 -8.38 -1.27 3.35
C LEU A 88 -9.59 -1.38 4.28
N LEU A 89 -10.64 -0.61 4.02
CA LEU A 89 -11.78 -0.49 4.94
C LEU A 89 -12.69 -1.72 4.91
N VAL A 90 -13.03 -2.23 3.73
CA VAL A 90 -14.02 -3.31 3.63
C VAL A 90 -13.54 -4.58 4.33
N PRO A 91 -12.31 -5.09 4.10
CA PRO A 91 -11.84 -6.27 4.83
C PRO A 91 -11.76 -6.01 6.34
N SER A 92 -11.33 -4.82 6.77
CA SER A 92 -11.26 -4.45 8.19
C SER A 92 -12.64 -4.47 8.86
N ILE A 93 -13.67 -3.95 8.19
CA ILE A 93 -15.06 -3.97 8.67
C ILE A 93 -15.60 -5.40 8.70
N LEU A 94 -15.32 -6.20 7.67
CA LEU A 94 -15.73 -7.60 7.63
C LEU A 94 -15.09 -8.43 8.76
N VAL A 95 -13.83 -8.15 9.10
CA VAL A 95 -13.16 -8.73 10.27
C VAL A 95 -13.83 -8.27 11.57
N PHE A 96 -14.15 -6.97 11.71
CA PHE A 96 -14.83 -6.44 12.89
C PHE A 96 -16.19 -7.11 13.16
N PHE A 97 -16.97 -7.37 12.11
CA PHE A 97 -18.23 -8.11 12.21
C PHE A 97 -18.08 -9.64 12.28
N ASN A 98 -16.85 -10.17 12.37
CA ASN A 98 -16.56 -11.60 12.37
C ASN A 98 -17.16 -12.37 11.16
N LEU A 99 -17.19 -11.74 9.99
CA LEU A 99 -17.71 -12.35 8.76
C LEU A 99 -16.69 -13.26 8.07
N PHE A 100 -15.41 -13.19 8.46
CA PHE A 100 -14.37 -14.08 7.96
C PHE A 100 -14.23 -15.33 8.81
N ASN A 101 -14.00 -16.44 8.12
CA ASN A 101 -13.70 -17.70 8.77
C ASN A 101 -12.30 -17.70 9.39
N PRO A 102 -12.07 -18.32 10.57
CA PRO A 102 -10.73 -18.39 11.17
C PRO A 102 -9.65 -18.91 10.24
N ASN A 103 -9.93 -19.95 9.45
CA ASN A 103 -8.97 -20.51 8.48
C ASN A 103 -8.55 -19.49 7.40
N VAL A 104 -9.48 -18.62 6.96
CA VAL A 104 -9.20 -17.55 5.98
C VAL A 104 -8.31 -16.47 6.58
N LEU A 105 -8.57 -16.09 7.84
CA LEU A 105 -7.74 -15.14 8.57
C LEU A 105 -6.34 -15.69 8.83
N GLU A 106 -6.26 -16.97 9.20
CA GLU A 106 -4.99 -17.65 9.46
C GLU A 106 -4.14 -17.73 8.19
N ALA A 107 -4.71 -18.15 7.05
CA ALA A 107 -4.01 -18.18 5.77
C ALA A 107 -3.48 -16.79 5.36
N THR A 108 -4.27 -15.74 5.60
CA THR A 108 -3.88 -14.34 5.32
C THR A 108 -2.74 -13.89 6.25
N ASN A 109 -2.81 -14.27 7.54
CA ASN A 109 -1.79 -13.96 8.54
C ASN A 109 -0.47 -14.69 8.23
N VAL A 110 -0.53 -15.96 7.85
CA VAL A 110 0.66 -16.71 7.41
C VAL A 110 1.34 -16.01 6.25
N LEU A 111 0.61 -15.57 5.23
CA LEU A 111 1.23 -14.86 4.10
C LEU A 111 1.86 -13.53 4.54
N MET A 112 1.12 -12.71 5.28
CA MET A 112 1.56 -11.34 5.59
C MET A 112 2.64 -11.27 6.68
N LYS A 113 2.50 -12.05 7.75
CA LYS A 113 3.39 -11.99 8.91
C LYS A 113 4.40 -13.13 8.98
N GLN A 114 4.00 -14.37 8.71
CA GLN A 114 4.92 -15.51 8.88
C GLN A 114 5.85 -15.68 7.68
N ALA A 115 5.32 -15.59 6.46
CA ALA A 115 6.08 -15.64 5.22
C ALA A 115 6.75 -14.29 4.89
N ASN A 116 6.52 -13.24 5.70
CA ASN A 116 7.09 -11.91 5.52
C ASN A 116 6.86 -11.32 4.11
N PHE A 117 5.73 -11.65 3.47
CA PHE A 117 5.44 -11.15 2.13
C PHE A 117 5.39 -9.62 2.06
N LEU A 118 4.96 -8.95 3.14
CA LEU A 118 4.97 -7.49 3.22
C LEU A 118 6.39 -6.91 3.05
N TYR A 119 7.38 -7.46 3.77
CA TYR A 119 8.77 -7.01 3.65
C TYR A 119 9.37 -7.36 2.28
N PHE A 120 9.04 -8.55 1.74
CA PHE A 120 9.42 -8.91 0.37
C PHE A 120 8.86 -7.92 -0.67
N TYR A 121 7.60 -7.52 -0.53
CA TYR A 121 6.98 -6.55 -1.43
C TYR A 121 7.64 -5.17 -1.33
N ILE A 122 7.92 -4.70 -0.11
CA ILE A 122 8.66 -3.45 0.13
C ILE A 122 10.06 -3.54 -0.50
N ALA A 123 10.75 -4.67 -0.36
CA ALA A 123 12.06 -4.91 -0.97
C ALA A 123 12.05 -4.74 -2.48
N CYS A 124 11.11 -5.39 -3.16
CA CYS A 124 11.00 -5.28 -4.60
C CYS A 124 10.67 -3.86 -5.04
N LEU A 125 9.75 -3.17 -4.35
CA LEU A 125 9.38 -1.79 -4.69
C LEU A 125 10.53 -0.81 -4.50
N VAL A 126 11.23 -0.88 -3.37
CA VAL A 126 12.36 -0.01 -3.04
C VAL A 126 13.51 -0.24 -4.01
N CYS A 127 13.94 -1.50 -4.15
CA CYS A 127 15.01 -1.89 -5.06
C CYS A 127 14.68 -1.49 -6.51
N GLY A 128 13.47 -1.81 -6.98
CA GLY A 128 13.03 -1.46 -8.33
C GLY A 128 12.95 0.04 -8.57
N SER A 129 12.47 0.82 -7.60
CA SER A 129 12.36 2.28 -7.73
C SER A 129 13.73 2.95 -7.75
N ILE A 130 14.67 2.50 -6.91
CA ILE A 130 16.03 3.05 -6.85
C ILE A 130 16.82 2.71 -8.12
N LEU A 131 16.82 1.43 -8.52
CA LEU A 131 17.54 0.99 -9.72
C LEU A 131 16.90 1.50 -11.02
N GLY A 132 15.60 1.75 -11.02
CA GLY A 132 14.88 2.33 -12.16
C GLY A 132 15.09 3.83 -12.34
N MET A 133 15.69 4.53 -11.37
CA MET A 133 15.95 5.97 -11.44
C MET A 133 17.36 6.27 -11.94
N ASN A 134 17.51 7.36 -12.70
CA ASN A 134 18.84 7.84 -13.09
C ASN A 134 19.64 8.27 -11.84
N ARG A 135 20.89 7.79 -11.71
CA ARG A 135 21.78 8.08 -10.57
C ARG A 135 21.86 9.57 -10.18
N LYS A 136 21.82 10.48 -11.16
CA LYS A 136 21.90 11.93 -10.90
C LYS A 136 20.62 12.45 -10.24
N ILE A 137 19.46 12.00 -10.72
CA ILE A 137 18.15 12.34 -10.16
C ILE A 137 17.99 11.72 -8.77
N LEU A 138 18.49 10.49 -8.58
CA LEU A 138 18.46 9.81 -7.28
C LEU A 138 19.22 10.62 -6.21
N ILE A 139 20.48 10.96 -6.45
CA ILE A 139 21.32 11.69 -5.49
C ILE A 139 20.74 13.08 -5.22
N GLN A 140 20.41 13.83 -6.27
CA GLN A 140 19.86 15.19 -6.12
C GLN A 140 18.48 15.16 -5.43
N GLY A 141 17.64 14.19 -5.77
CA GLY A 141 16.31 14.02 -5.20
C GLY A 141 16.36 13.67 -3.72
N LEU A 142 17.24 12.76 -3.32
CA LEU A 142 17.38 12.34 -1.92
C LEU A 142 17.76 13.52 -1.02
N PHE A 143 18.84 14.25 -1.35
CA PHE A 143 19.27 15.40 -0.55
C PHE A 143 18.25 16.53 -0.53
N ARG A 144 17.57 16.78 -1.66
CA ARG A 144 16.57 17.84 -1.76
C ARG A 144 15.26 17.52 -1.03
N MET A 145 14.97 16.23 -0.79
CA MET A 145 13.78 15.78 -0.07
C MET A 145 13.94 15.84 1.45
N ILE A 146 15.17 15.68 1.98
CA ILE A 146 15.41 15.65 3.43
C ILE A 146 14.93 16.95 4.11
N ILE A 147 15.25 18.12 3.54
CA ILE A 147 14.91 19.41 4.16
C ILE A 147 13.38 19.63 4.25
N PRO A 148 12.59 19.51 3.16
CA PRO A 148 11.14 19.60 3.23
C PRO A 148 10.51 18.57 4.17
N MET A 149 11.04 17.35 4.21
CA MET A 149 10.53 16.28 5.07
C MET A 149 10.75 16.61 6.56
N LEU A 150 11.94 17.07 6.93
CA LEU A 150 12.24 17.51 8.31
C LEU A 150 11.38 18.70 8.71
N LEU A 151 11.23 19.70 7.83
CA LEU A 151 10.39 20.86 8.10
C LEU A 151 8.92 20.44 8.29
N GLY A 152 8.42 19.57 7.42
CA GLY A 152 7.07 19.01 7.52
C GLY A 152 6.86 18.25 8.83
N MET A 153 7.85 17.47 9.27
CA MET A 153 7.81 16.75 10.55
C MET A 153 7.76 17.71 11.75
N VAL A 154 8.60 18.76 11.77
CA VAL A 154 8.60 19.77 12.83
C VAL A 154 7.27 20.53 12.86
N CYS A 155 6.75 20.92 11.70
CA CYS A 155 5.44 21.56 11.60
C CYS A 155 4.32 20.63 12.09
N ALA A 156 4.33 19.34 11.72
CA ALA A 156 3.35 18.37 12.17
C ALA A 156 3.41 18.16 13.69
N MET A 157 4.61 18.10 14.28
CA MET A 157 4.79 18.05 15.73
C MET A 157 4.21 19.28 16.42
N GLY A 158 4.54 20.48 15.93
CA GLY A 158 4.06 21.74 16.50
C GLY A 158 2.54 21.90 16.40
N VAL A 159 1.98 21.73 15.20
CA VAL A 159 0.54 21.88 14.95
C VAL A 159 -0.26 20.80 15.68
N GLY A 160 0.17 19.54 15.61
CA GLY A 160 -0.51 18.43 16.29
C GLY A 160 -0.55 18.61 17.81
N THR A 161 0.57 19.02 18.40
CA THR A 161 0.65 19.27 19.85
C THR A 161 -0.20 20.47 20.26
N LEU A 162 -0.14 21.56 19.51
CA LEU A 162 -0.92 22.77 19.79
C LEU A 162 -2.43 22.49 19.74
N VAL A 163 -2.90 21.73 18.75
CA VAL A 163 -4.32 21.36 18.66
C VAL A 163 -4.73 20.50 19.85
N GLY A 164 -3.92 19.52 20.26
CA GLY A 164 -4.25 18.71 21.45
C GLY A 164 -4.31 19.51 22.74
N VAL A 165 -3.40 20.49 22.91
CA VAL A 165 -3.43 21.39 24.07
C VAL A 165 -4.68 22.27 24.07
N ILE A 166 -5.10 22.79 22.91
CA ILE A 166 -6.36 23.55 22.80
C ILE A 166 -7.57 22.70 23.17
N LEU A 167 -7.54 21.40 22.87
CA LEU A 167 -8.58 20.44 23.26
C LEU A 167 -8.52 20.05 24.75
N GLY A 168 -7.60 20.62 25.54
CA GLY A 168 -7.48 20.38 26.97
C GLY A 168 -6.60 19.19 27.35
N LEU A 169 -5.84 18.62 26.40
CA LEU A 169 -4.86 17.57 26.69
C LEU A 169 -3.53 18.19 27.17
N ASP A 170 -2.79 17.46 27.99
CA ASP A 170 -1.43 17.87 28.34
C ASP A 170 -0.50 17.82 27.12
N TRP A 171 0.45 18.76 27.05
CA TRP A 171 1.33 18.88 25.90
C TRP A 171 2.29 17.70 25.77
N GLN A 172 2.77 17.14 26.89
CA GLN A 172 3.67 15.98 26.87
C GLN A 172 2.90 14.75 26.42
N HIS A 173 1.70 14.57 26.96
CA HIS A 173 0.82 13.48 26.55
C HIS A 173 0.53 13.54 25.05
N THR A 174 0.14 14.71 24.55
CA THR A 174 -0.20 14.91 23.14
C THR A 174 1.00 14.64 22.24
N LEU A 175 2.17 15.20 22.57
CA LEU A 175 3.36 15.03 21.75
C LEU A 175 3.80 13.57 21.71
N PHE A 176 4.02 12.95 22.87
CA PHE A 176 4.66 11.62 22.95
C PHE A 176 3.70 10.46 22.69
N TYR A 177 2.42 10.57 23.06
CA TYR A 177 1.48 9.45 22.98
C TYR A 177 0.48 9.56 21.82
N VAL A 178 0.39 10.72 21.16
CA VAL A 178 -0.51 10.92 20.01
C VAL A 178 0.28 11.30 18.75
N VAL A 179 1.05 12.36 18.80
CA VAL A 179 1.71 12.92 17.59
C VAL A 179 2.91 12.07 17.16
N THR A 180 3.81 11.73 18.08
CA THR A 180 4.99 10.91 17.77
C THR A 180 4.61 9.53 17.21
N PRO A 181 3.60 8.79 17.74
CA PRO A 181 3.17 7.52 17.15
C PRO A 181 2.58 7.64 15.76
N VAL A 182 1.88 8.74 15.46
CA VAL A 182 1.34 9.01 14.12
C VAL A 182 2.47 9.30 13.12
N LEU A 183 3.55 9.95 13.57
CA LEU A 183 4.74 10.23 12.77
C LEU A 183 5.74 9.06 12.71
N ALA A 184 5.53 8.02 13.52
CA ALA A 184 6.40 6.85 13.56
C ALA A 184 6.26 5.99 12.29
N GLY A 185 7.28 5.19 11.99
CA GLY A 185 7.36 4.30 10.82
C GLY A 185 6.41 3.09 10.83
N GLY A 186 5.19 3.26 11.33
CA GLY A 186 4.19 2.19 11.47
C GLY A 186 4.41 1.33 12.71
N ILE A 187 3.66 0.22 12.78
CA ILE A 187 3.60 -0.62 14.00
C ILE A 187 4.93 -1.37 14.22
N GLY A 188 5.47 -2.02 13.20
CA GLY A 188 6.67 -2.86 13.31
C GLY A 188 7.95 -2.04 13.54
N GLU A 189 8.21 -1.07 12.68
CA GLU A 189 9.47 -0.30 12.67
C GLU A 189 9.41 0.99 13.50
N GLY A 190 8.21 1.42 13.90
CA GLY A 190 7.99 2.65 14.66
C GLY A 190 7.58 2.38 16.09
N ILE A 191 6.37 1.84 16.28
CA ILE A 191 5.75 1.71 17.61
C ILE A 191 6.54 0.77 18.51
N LEU A 192 7.05 -0.35 18.01
CA LEU A 192 7.79 -1.31 18.83
C LEU A 192 9.09 -0.69 19.40
N PRO A 193 9.99 -0.09 18.59
CA PRO A 193 11.14 0.64 19.13
C PRO A 193 10.77 1.81 20.05
N LEU A 194 9.74 2.58 19.70
CA LEU A 194 9.25 3.69 20.55
C LEU A 194 8.79 3.19 21.92
N SER A 195 8.04 2.09 21.96
CA SER A 195 7.53 1.50 23.20
C SER A 195 8.66 0.95 24.05
N LEU A 196 9.68 0.35 23.44
CA LEU A 196 10.90 -0.09 24.16
C LEU A 196 11.66 1.10 24.75
N GLY A 197 11.84 2.17 23.98
CA GLY A 197 12.50 3.39 24.45
C GLY A 197 11.73 4.06 25.60
N TYR A 198 10.41 4.18 25.47
CA TYR A 198 9.56 4.74 26.52
C TYR A 198 9.52 3.85 27.75
N SER A 199 9.49 2.53 27.59
CA SER A 199 9.53 1.56 28.69
C SER A 199 10.82 1.71 29.50
N ALA A 200 11.97 1.86 28.83
CA ALA A 200 13.26 2.06 29.49
C ALA A 200 13.34 3.36 30.31
N ILE A 201 12.58 4.40 29.93
CA ILE A 201 12.58 5.71 30.60
C ILE A 201 11.51 5.79 31.69
N THR A 202 10.31 5.29 31.39
CA THR A 202 9.12 5.42 32.25
C THR A 202 8.95 4.27 33.23
N GLY A 203 9.61 3.13 33.00
CA GLY A 203 9.45 1.90 33.77
C GLY A 203 8.13 1.16 33.49
N VAL A 204 7.27 1.66 32.60
CA VAL A 204 6.02 1.01 32.19
C VAL A 204 6.32 -0.14 31.24
N GLY A 205 5.56 -1.24 31.32
CA GLY A 205 5.75 -2.38 30.41
C GLY A 205 5.56 -1.99 28.93
N SER A 206 6.45 -2.47 28.06
CA SER A 206 6.40 -2.19 26.62
C SER A 206 5.06 -2.61 26.00
N GLU A 207 4.48 -3.74 26.40
CA GLU A 207 3.18 -4.21 25.90
C GLU A 207 2.04 -3.21 26.20
N GLN A 208 2.05 -2.60 27.37
CA GLN A 208 1.07 -1.60 27.76
C GLN A 208 1.21 -0.33 26.91
N LEU A 209 2.44 0.10 26.65
CA LEU A 209 2.73 1.23 25.77
C LEU A 209 2.32 0.93 24.33
N VAL A 210 2.65 -0.25 23.81
CA VAL A 210 2.21 -0.68 22.47
C VAL A 210 0.69 -0.60 22.33
N ALA A 211 -0.05 -1.12 23.31
CA ALA A 211 -1.51 -1.07 23.32
C ALA A 211 -2.06 0.38 23.32
N GLN A 212 -1.34 1.31 23.95
CA GLN A 212 -1.71 2.72 24.00
C GLN A 212 -1.38 3.48 22.70
N LEU A 213 -0.25 3.17 22.05
CA LEU A 213 0.23 3.93 20.89
C LEU A 213 -0.41 3.46 19.56
N ILE A 214 -0.76 2.18 19.44
CA ILE A 214 -1.36 1.60 18.21
C ILE A 214 -2.63 2.36 17.75
N PRO A 215 -3.61 2.66 18.62
CA PRO A 215 -4.85 3.33 18.19
C PRO A 215 -4.60 4.66 17.49
N ALA A 216 -3.70 5.49 18.03
CA ALA A 216 -3.35 6.78 17.44
C ALA A 216 -2.76 6.61 16.04
N THR A 217 -1.81 5.68 15.86
CA THR A 217 -1.18 5.40 14.56
C THR A 217 -2.17 4.88 13.53
N ILE A 218 -3.11 4.00 13.91
CA ILE A 218 -4.12 3.46 12.98
C ILE A 218 -5.04 4.57 12.48
N ILE A 219 -5.55 5.41 13.40
CA ILE A 219 -6.42 6.54 13.05
C ILE A 219 -5.65 7.56 12.21
N GLY A 220 -4.40 7.88 12.59
CA GLY A 220 -3.53 8.77 11.83
C GLY A 220 -3.31 8.30 10.40
N ASN A 221 -3.02 7.01 10.20
CA ASN A 221 -2.85 6.42 8.87
C ASN A 221 -4.12 6.53 8.01
N PHE A 222 -5.31 6.33 8.60
CA PHE A 222 -6.57 6.53 7.89
C PHE A 222 -6.74 7.97 7.37
N PHE A 223 -6.49 8.96 8.24
CA PHE A 223 -6.55 10.36 7.82
C PHE A 223 -5.44 10.72 6.82
N ALA A 224 -4.24 10.14 6.95
CA ALA A 224 -3.16 10.35 5.99
C ALA A 224 -3.57 9.90 4.58
N ILE A 225 -4.17 8.71 4.44
CA ILE A 225 -4.68 8.20 3.16
C ILE A 225 -5.75 9.14 2.58
N LEU A 226 -6.68 9.61 3.42
CA LEU A 226 -7.73 10.54 3.01
C LEU A 226 -7.16 11.90 2.54
N CYS A 227 -6.18 12.44 3.28
CA CYS A 227 -5.49 13.68 2.94
C CYS A 227 -4.69 13.53 1.64
N THR A 228 -3.98 12.42 1.42
CA THR A 228 -3.27 12.13 0.17
C THR A 228 -4.24 12.07 -1.01
N ALA A 229 -5.40 11.45 -0.84
CA ALA A 229 -6.45 11.43 -1.85
C ALA A 229 -6.99 12.82 -2.19
N LEU A 230 -7.21 13.67 -1.17
CA LEU A 230 -7.63 15.06 -1.34
C LEU A 230 -6.57 15.89 -2.06
N LEU A 231 -5.30 15.74 -1.67
CA LEU A 231 -4.16 16.42 -2.29
C LEU A 231 -3.95 16.00 -3.74
N ASN A 232 -4.10 14.72 -4.07
CA ASN A 232 -4.02 14.24 -5.45
C ASN A 232 -5.09 14.91 -6.31
N ARG A 233 -6.34 14.96 -5.84
CA ARG A 233 -7.43 15.64 -6.56
C ARG A 233 -7.20 17.15 -6.68
N PHE A 234 -6.62 17.77 -5.66
CA PHE A 234 -6.24 19.19 -5.72
C PHE A 234 -5.17 19.43 -6.80
N GLY A 235 -4.15 18.56 -6.87
CA GLY A 235 -3.10 18.62 -7.89
C GLY A 235 -3.59 18.34 -9.32
N GLU A 236 -4.60 17.49 -9.49
CA GLU A 236 -5.27 17.29 -10.79
C GLU A 236 -6.00 18.56 -11.26
N LYS A 237 -6.65 19.28 -10.34
CA LYS A 237 -7.36 20.54 -10.64
C LYS A 237 -6.43 21.73 -10.82
N HIS A 238 -5.30 21.75 -10.11
CA HIS A 238 -4.30 22.82 -10.18
C HIS A 238 -2.93 22.25 -10.59
N PRO A 239 -2.70 22.05 -11.90
CA PRO A 239 -1.45 21.45 -12.40
C PRO A 239 -0.18 22.20 -11.98
N SER A 240 -0.26 23.49 -11.67
CA SER A 240 0.88 24.30 -11.18
C SER A 240 1.48 23.80 -9.86
N TYR A 241 0.69 23.13 -9.03
CA TYR A 241 1.11 22.55 -7.74
C TYR A 241 1.40 21.05 -7.82
N SER A 242 1.22 20.42 -8.98
CA SER A 242 1.43 18.97 -9.17
C SER A 242 2.63 18.68 -10.06
N GLY A 243 3.48 17.76 -9.63
CA GLY A 243 4.54 17.19 -10.46
C GLY A 243 4.11 15.93 -11.24
N GLN A 244 2.82 15.55 -11.19
CA GLN A 244 2.29 14.34 -11.84
C GLN A 244 3.11 13.06 -11.57
N GLY A 245 3.54 12.89 -10.32
CA GLY A 245 4.39 11.76 -9.89
C GLY A 245 5.89 12.06 -9.86
N GLN A 246 6.33 13.23 -10.33
CA GLN A 246 7.72 13.68 -10.20
C GLN A 246 7.87 14.64 -9.02
N LEU A 247 8.73 14.28 -8.06
CA LEU A 247 9.03 15.09 -6.88
C LEU A 247 10.04 16.21 -7.17
N VAL A 248 11.01 15.96 -8.06
CA VAL A 248 12.09 16.91 -8.37
C VAL A 248 11.73 17.68 -9.64
N LYS A 249 11.57 19.00 -9.52
CA LYS A 249 11.48 19.88 -10.71
C LYS A 249 12.85 19.97 -11.36
N ILE A 250 12.98 19.39 -12.55
CA ILE A 250 14.16 19.54 -13.40
C ILE A 250 14.13 20.97 -13.95
N GLY A 251 15.13 21.77 -13.60
CA GLY A 251 15.22 23.15 -14.09
C GLY A 251 15.44 23.17 -15.60
N HIS A 252 14.89 24.17 -16.29
CA HIS A 252 15.09 24.39 -17.73
C HIS A 252 16.55 24.65 -18.14
N SER A 253 17.50 24.69 -17.20
CA SER A 253 18.91 25.04 -17.43
C SER A 253 19.90 23.87 -17.26
N GLU A 254 19.44 22.67 -16.89
CA GLU A 254 20.30 21.49 -16.82
C GLU A 254 19.84 20.49 -17.88
N ASP A 255 20.71 20.19 -18.86
CA ASP A 255 20.54 19.15 -19.89
C ASP A 255 20.39 17.76 -19.23
N MET A 256 19.22 17.50 -18.69
CA MET A 256 18.81 16.26 -18.02
C MET A 256 17.61 15.62 -18.71
N SER A 257 17.27 16.10 -19.91
CA SER A 257 16.32 15.45 -20.82
C SER A 257 16.76 14.04 -21.19
N ASP A 258 18.08 13.81 -21.33
CA ASP A 258 18.66 12.48 -21.54
C ASP A 258 18.61 11.59 -20.28
N ALA A 259 18.54 12.16 -19.08
CA ALA A 259 18.40 11.39 -17.84
C ALA A 259 16.97 10.86 -17.61
N LEU A 260 16.00 11.41 -18.35
CA LEU A 260 14.61 10.96 -18.39
C LEU A 260 14.33 9.96 -19.53
N LYS A 261 15.28 9.74 -20.45
CA LYS A 261 15.11 8.74 -21.50
C LYS A 261 15.18 7.36 -20.88
N ASP A 262 14.04 6.67 -20.90
CA ASP A 262 13.94 5.28 -20.51
C ASP A 262 14.63 4.42 -21.58
N ASN A 263 15.88 4.03 -21.32
CA ASN A 263 16.63 3.08 -22.14
C ASN A 263 16.38 1.64 -21.71
N SER A 264 15.32 1.37 -20.94
CA SER A 264 14.90 0.00 -20.62
C SER A 264 14.56 -0.71 -21.91
N GLY A 265 15.36 -1.73 -22.26
CA GLY A 265 15.08 -2.60 -23.40
C GLY A 265 13.76 -3.37 -23.22
N ALA A 266 13.48 -4.29 -24.16
CA ALA A 266 12.31 -5.16 -24.04
C ALA A 266 12.32 -5.94 -22.71
N LEU A 267 11.15 -6.06 -22.08
CA LEU A 267 10.96 -6.79 -20.82
C LEU A 267 11.41 -8.25 -20.97
N ASP A 268 12.51 -8.62 -20.32
CA ASP A 268 12.99 -10.00 -20.24
C ASP A 268 12.64 -10.59 -18.88
N VAL A 269 11.88 -11.69 -18.89
CA VAL A 269 11.49 -12.44 -17.68
C VAL A 269 12.72 -12.91 -16.89
N LYS A 270 13.84 -13.21 -17.54
CA LYS A 270 15.09 -13.57 -16.86
C LYS A 270 15.66 -12.39 -16.08
N LEU A 271 15.60 -11.18 -16.65
CA LEU A 271 16.03 -9.96 -15.96
C LEU A 271 15.11 -9.63 -14.78
N MET A 272 13.81 -9.93 -14.88
CA MET A 272 12.89 -9.81 -13.73
C MET A 272 13.30 -10.76 -12.59
N GLY A 273 13.67 -12.01 -12.91
CA GLY A 273 14.20 -12.97 -11.94
C GLY A 273 15.49 -12.47 -11.27
N ALA A 274 16.41 -11.88 -12.04
CA ALA A 274 17.60 -11.24 -11.49
C ALA A 274 17.24 -10.06 -10.57
N GLY A 275 16.22 -9.26 -10.91
CA GLY A 275 15.72 -8.18 -10.05
C GLY A 275 15.21 -8.67 -8.69
N VAL A 276 14.49 -9.79 -8.66
CA VAL A 276 14.05 -10.43 -7.39
C VAL A 276 15.25 -10.86 -6.56
N LEU A 277 16.25 -11.52 -7.16
CA LEU A 277 17.47 -11.92 -6.45
C LEU A 277 18.23 -10.72 -5.88
N THR A 278 18.33 -9.62 -6.65
CA THR A 278 18.97 -8.38 -6.21
C THR A 278 18.21 -7.77 -5.02
N ALA A 279 16.88 -7.69 -5.09
CA ALA A 279 16.06 -7.17 -4.00
C ALA A 279 16.24 -8.00 -2.70
N CYS A 280 16.22 -9.33 -2.80
CA CYS A 280 16.48 -10.20 -1.65
C CYS A 280 17.90 -10.05 -1.11
N SER A 281 18.91 -9.94 -1.98
CA SER A 281 20.31 -9.78 -1.58
C SER A 281 20.56 -8.45 -0.86
N LEU A 282 19.99 -7.35 -1.37
CA LEU A 282 20.07 -6.05 -0.72
C LEU A 282 19.37 -6.04 0.64
N PHE A 283 18.21 -6.71 0.76
CA PHE A 283 17.52 -6.84 2.05
C PHE A 283 18.39 -7.55 3.09
N ILE A 284 18.99 -8.68 2.72
CA ILE A 284 19.87 -9.45 3.60
C ILE A 284 21.12 -8.64 3.95
N ALA A 285 21.71 -7.93 2.97
CA ALA A 285 22.84 -7.04 3.21
C ALA A 285 22.50 -5.92 4.19
N GLY A 286 21.32 -5.31 4.09
CA GLY A 286 20.82 -4.32 5.05
C GLY A 286 20.68 -4.87 6.47
N GLY A 287 20.16 -6.10 6.62
CA GLY A 287 20.09 -6.78 7.91
C GLY A 287 21.46 -7.07 8.52
N LEU A 288 22.45 -7.41 7.70
CA LEU A 288 23.83 -7.59 8.15
C LEU A 288 24.47 -6.26 8.57
N LEU A 289 24.21 -5.19 7.82
CA LEU A 289 24.67 -3.84 8.17
C LEU A 289 24.03 -3.34 9.46
N GLN A 290 22.75 -3.64 9.70
CA GLN A 290 22.07 -3.32 10.96
C GLN A 290 22.79 -3.91 12.17
N HIS A 291 23.27 -5.15 12.09
CA HIS A 291 24.04 -5.76 13.17
C HIS A 291 25.38 -5.07 13.44
N LEU A 292 25.97 -4.43 12.42
CA LEU A 292 27.26 -3.75 12.52
C LEU A 292 27.13 -2.29 12.97
N THR A 293 26.09 -1.59 12.51
CA THR A 293 25.94 -0.14 12.72
C THR A 293 24.87 0.22 13.75
N GLY A 294 24.00 -0.72 14.11
CA GLY A 294 22.85 -0.48 15.01
C GLY A 294 21.70 0.31 14.39
N PHE A 295 21.81 0.74 13.13
CA PHE A 295 20.75 1.45 12.42
C PHE A 295 19.71 0.46 11.85
N PRO A 296 18.42 0.83 11.75
CA PRO A 296 17.38 -0.06 11.23
C PRO A 296 17.70 -0.59 9.84
N GLY A 297 17.62 -1.92 9.65
CA GLY A 297 17.89 -2.60 8.38
C GLY A 297 17.13 -2.04 7.16
N PRO A 298 15.84 -1.65 7.31
CA PRO A 298 15.09 -1.00 6.23
C PRO A 298 15.60 0.38 5.82
N VAL A 299 16.46 1.01 6.63
CA VAL A 299 17.16 2.24 6.27
C VAL A 299 18.52 1.89 5.66
N MET A 300 19.21 0.90 6.20
CA MET A 300 20.59 0.57 5.81
C MET A 300 20.73 -0.01 4.41
N TRP A 301 19.77 -0.78 3.90
CA TRP A 301 19.80 -1.25 2.50
C TRP A 301 19.44 -0.18 1.45
N LEU A 302 19.00 1.02 1.87
CA LEU A 302 18.78 2.17 0.96
C LEU A 302 20.09 2.90 0.64
N PHE A 303 21.13 2.67 1.44
CA PHE A 303 22.45 3.28 1.35
C PHE A 303 23.49 2.26 0.87
#